data_AF-A0A3L6NYI7-F1
#
_entry.id   AF-A0A3L6NYI7-F1
#
_cell.length_a   1.000
_cell.length_b   1.000
_cell.length_c   1.000
_cell.angle_alpha   90.00
_cell.angle_beta   90.00
_cell.angle_gamma   90.00
#
_symmetry.space_group_name_H-M   'P 1'
#
loop_
_entity.id
_entity.type
_entity.pdbx_description
1 polymer ?
#
loop_
_entity_poly.entity_id
_entity_poly.type
_entity_poly.pdbx_seq_one_letter_code
_entity_poly.pdbx_strand_id
1 'polypeptide(L)'
;MSAPSPTDSGKSANPLKRIDNEGHDLPPSPAPSSPRNGRKRYALATELVYTDSKDQYGASSVPIYQSATFKQTSASGGQQEYDYTRSGNPTRTHLERHLAKIMNAQRALAISSGMGALDVITRLLRPGDEVITGDDLYGGSHRLLTYLAANQGIIVHHVDTTTVDSRLPPIL
;
A
#
# COMPACT_ATOMS: atom_id res chain seq x y z
N MET A 1 -25.92 -14.26 -49.99
CA MET A 1 -26.68 -14.59 -48.77
C MET A 1 -25.86 -15.57 -47.97
N SER A 2 -25.17 -15.12 -46.93
CA SER A 2 -24.51 -15.98 -45.96
C SER A 2 -24.71 -15.36 -44.58
N ALA A 3 -25.18 -16.19 -43.65
CA ALA A 3 -25.77 -15.84 -42.36
C ALA A 3 -24.78 -15.14 -41.40
N PRO A 4 -25.27 -14.32 -40.45
CA PRO A 4 -24.45 -13.80 -39.37
C PRO A 4 -24.11 -14.92 -38.36
N SER A 5 -22.84 -14.98 -37.97
CA SER A 5 -22.35 -15.84 -36.89
C SER A 5 -22.74 -15.28 -35.51
N PRO A 6 -22.92 -16.15 -34.51
CA PRO A 6 -23.62 -15.81 -33.27
C PRO A 6 -22.76 -14.92 -32.36
N THR A 7 -23.42 -13.90 -31.82
CA THR A 7 -22.97 -13.09 -30.69
C THR A 7 -22.71 -13.96 -29.47
N ASP A 8 -21.45 -14.12 -29.08
CA ASP A 8 -21.06 -14.73 -27.82
C ASP A 8 -21.33 -13.73 -26.69
N SER A 9 -22.53 -13.84 -26.12
CA SER A 9 -22.95 -13.17 -24.92
C SER A 9 -22.30 -13.82 -23.70
N GLY A 10 -21.55 -13.04 -22.93
CA GLY A 10 -21.36 -13.31 -21.50
C GLY A 10 -19.99 -13.83 -21.10
N LYS A 11 -18.96 -12.98 -21.14
CA LYS A 11 -17.89 -13.05 -20.14
C LYS A 11 -18.20 -12.07 -19.02
N SER A 12 -18.80 -12.60 -17.96
CA SER A 12 -18.90 -11.96 -16.65
C SER A 12 -17.48 -11.64 -16.18
N ALA A 13 -17.04 -10.40 -16.39
CA ALA A 13 -15.78 -9.89 -15.88
C ALA A 13 -16.03 -9.29 -14.50
N ASN A 14 -15.88 -10.09 -13.45
CA ASN A 14 -15.41 -9.53 -12.18
C ASN A 14 -14.82 -10.61 -11.26
N PRO A 15 -13.50 -10.56 -11.06
CA PRO A 15 -12.99 -10.66 -9.70
C PRO A 15 -11.90 -9.59 -9.47
N LEU A 16 -12.28 -8.53 -8.74
CA LEU A 16 -11.41 -7.51 -8.14
C LEU A 16 -10.69 -6.61 -9.15
N LYS A 17 -11.27 -5.42 -9.33
CA LYS A 17 -10.74 -4.30 -10.13
C LYS A 17 -9.24 -4.12 -9.88
N ARG A 18 -8.42 -4.39 -10.91
CA ARG A 18 -6.96 -4.23 -10.95
C ARG A 18 -6.50 -2.76 -10.99
N ILE A 19 -7.48 -1.87 -10.90
CA ILE A 19 -7.42 -0.47 -11.29
C ILE A 19 -7.86 0.31 -10.06
N ASP A 20 -7.05 1.27 -9.62
CA ASP A 20 -7.45 2.15 -8.53
C ASP A 20 -8.62 3.07 -8.92
N ASN A 21 -9.08 3.89 -7.97
CA ASN A 21 -10.20 4.81 -8.21
C ASN A 21 -9.90 5.85 -9.31
N GLU A 22 -8.64 6.02 -9.71
CA GLU A 22 -8.18 6.99 -10.71
C GLU A 22 -7.86 6.36 -12.07
N GLY A 23 -8.02 5.03 -12.22
CA GLY A 23 -7.80 4.37 -13.50
C GLY A 23 -6.39 3.81 -13.69
N HIS A 24 -5.52 3.86 -12.68
CA HIS A 24 -4.15 3.38 -12.79
C HIS A 24 -4.05 1.87 -12.57
N ASP A 25 -3.30 1.19 -13.44
CA ASP A 25 -2.99 -0.23 -13.30
C ASP A 25 -2.05 -0.40 -12.11
N LEU A 26 -2.53 -1.09 -11.08
CA LEU A 26 -1.74 -1.28 -9.87
C LEU A 26 -0.74 -2.41 -10.11
N PRO A 27 0.56 -2.25 -9.75
CA PRO A 27 1.51 -3.35 -9.81
C PRO A 27 0.98 -4.51 -8.97
N PRO A 28 1.14 -5.76 -9.43
CA PRO A 28 0.53 -6.91 -8.79
C PRO A 28 1.03 -7.03 -7.35
N SER A 29 0.09 -7.32 -6.44
CA SER A 29 0.42 -7.66 -5.06
C SER A 29 1.47 -8.76 -5.05
N PRO A 30 2.48 -8.67 -4.17
CA PRO A 30 3.47 -9.73 -4.03
C PRO A 30 2.75 -11.04 -3.72
N ALA A 31 2.90 -12.04 -4.60
CA ALA A 31 2.38 -13.36 -4.32
C ALA A 31 3.11 -13.94 -3.09
N PRO A 32 2.42 -14.65 -2.19
CA PRO A 32 3.09 -15.39 -1.12
C PRO A 32 4.07 -16.40 -1.71
N SER A 33 5.22 -16.55 -1.06
CA SER A 33 6.24 -17.47 -1.55
C SER A 33 5.71 -18.91 -1.49
N SER A 34 5.94 -19.66 -2.58
CA SER A 34 5.42 -21.03 -2.74
C SER A 34 6.51 -22.05 -2.42
N PRO A 35 6.32 -22.89 -1.39
CA PRO A 35 7.24 -23.97 -1.07
C PRO A 35 7.43 -24.96 -2.21
N ARG A 36 8.69 -25.35 -2.48
CA ARG A 36 9.01 -26.39 -3.47
C ARG A 36 8.49 -27.79 -3.09
N ASN A 37 8.15 -28.02 -1.82
CA ASN A 37 7.77 -29.33 -1.28
C ASN A 37 6.25 -29.58 -1.23
N GLY A 38 5.45 -28.88 -2.04
CA GLY A 38 4.00 -29.08 -2.13
C GLY A 38 3.19 -28.49 -0.98
N ARG A 39 3.83 -27.83 0.00
CA ARG A 39 3.12 -26.99 0.98
C ARG A 39 2.54 -25.76 0.28
N LYS A 40 1.36 -25.31 0.73
CA LYS A 40 0.71 -24.11 0.15
C LYS A 40 1.41 -22.80 0.51
N ARG A 41 2.08 -22.71 1.66
CA ARG A 41 2.82 -21.52 2.14
C ARG A 41 4.00 -21.94 3.03
N TYR A 42 5.04 -21.12 3.06
CA TYR A 42 6.09 -21.26 4.07
C TYR A 42 5.58 -20.90 5.47
N ALA A 43 6.27 -21.37 6.51
CA ALA A 43 6.04 -20.86 7.87
C ALA A 43 6.53 -19.40 7.95
N LEU A 44 5.94 -18.59 8.84
CA LEU A 44 6.26 -17.16 8.96
C LEU A 44 7.77 -16.91 9.13
N ALA A 45 8.45 -17.69 9.99
CA ALA A 45 9.88 -17.56 10.20
C ALA A 45 10.71 -17.76 8.91
N THR A 46 10.29 -18.69 8.04
CA THR A 46 10.91 -18.87 6.72
C THR A 46 10.54 -17.73 5.78
N GLU A 47 9.28 -17.29 5.78
CA GLU A 47 8.82 -16.18 4.95
C GLU A 47 9.57 -14.88 5.24
N LEU A 48 9.92 -14.63 6.51
CA LEU A 48 10.67 -13.45 6.95
C LEU A 48 12.06 -13.36 6.33
N VAL A 49 12.77 -14.49 6.21
CA VAL A 49 14.15 -14.53 5.70
C VAL A 49 14.24 -14.90 4.22
N TYR A 50 13.17 -15.46 3.66
CA TYR A 50 13.14 -15.91 2.27
C TYR A 50 12.89 -14.77 1.30
N THR A 51 13.86 -14.54 0.41
CA THR A 51 13.80 -13.57 -0.67
C THR A 51 13.90 -14.29 -2.01
N ASP A 52 12.89 -14.11 -2.86
CA ASP A 52 12.87 -14.62 -4.24
C ASP A 52 13.15 -13.46 -5.21
N SER A 53 14.30 -12.81 -5.04
CA SER A 53 14.71 -11.68 -5.88
C SER A 53 16.10 -11.94 -6.44
N LYS A 54 16.24 -11.80 -7.76
CA LYS A 54 17.52 -11.89 -8.46
C LYS A 54 17.84 -10.53 -9.07
N ASP A 55 18.93 -9.92 -8.64
CA ASP A 55 19.48 -8.74 -9.30
C ASP A 55 20.30 -9.15 -10.55
N GLN A 56 20.80 -8.16 -11.28
CA GLN A 56 21.59 -8.38 -12.50
C GLN A 56 22.92 -9.13 -12.25
N TYR A 57 23.36 -9.25 -10.99
CA TYR A 57 24.63 -9.88 -10.61
C TYR A 57 24.47 -11.19 -9.83
N GLY A 58 23.23 -11.58 -9.47
CA GLY A 58 22.95 -12.77 -8.69
C GLY A 58 23.33 -12.65 -7.21
N ALA A 59 23.25 -11.45 -6.62
CA ALA A 59 23.55 -11.25 -5.21
C ALA A 59 22.62 -12.09 -4.31
N SER A 60 23.19 -12.76 -3.31
CA SER A 60 22.40 -13.57 -2.35
C SER A 60 21.57 -12.72 -1.40
N SER A 61 22.02 -11.49 -1.13
CA SER A 61 21.32 -10.49 -0.34
C SER A 61 20.93 -9.32 -1.22
N VAL A 62 19.85 -8.61 -0.85
CA VAL A 62 19.39 -7.43 -1.59
C VAL A 62 20.44 -6.32 -1.50
N PRO A 63 20.95 -5.78 -2.62
CA PRO A 63 21.87 -4.66 -2.60
C PRO A 63 21.24 -3.38 -2.04
N ILE A 64 22.08 -2.52 -1.44
CA ILE A 64 21.66 -1.21 -0.94
C ILE A 64 21.93 -0.16 -2.04
N TYR A 65 20.87 0.37 -2.63
CA TYR A 65 20.94 1.38 -3.69
C TYR A 65 20.93 2.79 -3.09
N GLN A 66 22.11 3.32 -2.77
CA GLN A 66 22.30 4.66 -2.20
C GLN A 66 22.54 5.74 -3.29
N SER A 67 21.71 5.75 -4.33
CA SER A 67 21.71 6.82 -5.34
C SER A 67 20.48 7.71 -5.18
N ALA A 68 20.62 9.01 -5.48
CA ALA A 68 19.48 9.91 -5.54
C ALA A 68 18.71 9.78 -6.86
N THR A 69 19.40 9.51 -7.97
CA THR A 69 18.83 9.41 -9.31
C THR A 69 19.32 8.19 -10.08
N PHE A 70 18.55 7.78 -11.09
CA PHE A 70 18.84 6.64 -11.94
C PHE A 70 18.91 7.07 -13.41
N LYS A 71 19.85 6.46 -14.14
CA LYS A 71 20.15 6.85 -15.53
C LYS A 71 18.94 6.60 -16.43
N GLN A 72 18.44 7.65 -17.07
CA GLN A 72 17.37 7.56 -18.06
C GLN A 72 17.91 7.11 -19.41
N THR A 73 17.12 6.34 -20.16
CA THR A 73 17.48 5.85 -21.50
C THR A 73 17.11 6.83 -22.61
N SER A 74 16.26 7.82 -22.34
CA SER A 74 15.88 8.87 -23.29
C SER A 74 15.57 10.19 -22.57
N ALA A 75 15.67 11.31 -23.29
CA ALA A 75 15.32 12.63 -22.77
C ALA A 75 13.81 12.78 -22.50
N SER A 76 12.96 12.00 -23.18
CA SER A 76 11.51 11.94 -22.93
C SER A 76 11.12 11.15 -21.68
N GLY A 77 12.06 10.44 -21.05
CA GLY A 77 11.81 9.65 -19.84
C GLY A 77 10.93 8.41 -20.05
N GLY A 78 10.47 7.82 -18.94
CA GLY A 78 9.35 6.86 -18.90
C GLY A 78 9.65 5.38 -19.17
N GLN A 79 10.88 5.02 -19.50
CA GLN A 79 11.26 3.64 -19.83
C GLN A 79 11.86 2.86 -18.65
N GLN A 80 12.19 3.55 -17.54
CA GLN A 80 12.82 2.95 -16.36
C GLN A 80 11.86 2.99 -15.17
N GLU A 81 11.88 1.94 -14.36
CA GLU A 81 11.05 1.84 -13.15
C GLU A 81 11.43 2.88 -12.10
N TYR A 82 12.69 3.30 -12.08
CA TYR A 82 13.23 4.25 -11.11
C TYR A 82 13.85 5.45 -11.84
N ASP A 83 13.56 6.65 -11.35
CA ASP A 83 14.12 7.92 -11.81
C ASP A 83 14.80 8.68 -10.66
N TYR A 84 14.11 8.77 -9.53
CA TYR A 84 14.49 9.52 -8.35
C TYR A 84 14.03 8.81 -7.07
N THR A 85 14.96 8.64 -6.12
CA THR A 85 14.79 7.76 -4.94
C THR A 85 13.59 8.11 -4.05
N ARG A 86 13.18 9.39 -3.99
CA ARG A 86 11.97 9.78 -3.26
C ARG A 86 10.73 9.12 -3.85
N SER A 87 10.60 9.08 -5.18
CA SER A 87 9.49 8.46 -5.90
C SER A 87 9.58 6.93 -5.86
N GLY A 88 10.77 6.36 -6.05
CA GLY A 88 11.00 4.92 -6.00
C GLY A 88 12.47 4.56 -5.86
N ASN A 89 12.77 3.49 -5.13
CA ASN A 89 14.13 3.00 -4.93
C ASN A 89 14.13 1.46 -4.86
N PRO A 90 15.04 0.74 -5.54
CA PRO A 90 15.02 -0.72 -5.58
C PRO A 90 15.05 -1.38 -4.19
N THR A 91 15.87 -0.86 -3.27
CA THR A 91 15.97 -1.40 -1.90
C THR A 91 14.66 -1.18 -1.14
N ARG A 92 14.03 0.00 -1.27
CA ARG A 92 12.73 0.30 -0.64
C ARG A 92 11.60 -0.53 -1.24
N THR A 93 11.54 -0.66 -2.57
CA THR A 93 10.53 -1.48 -3.26
C THR A 93 10.62 -2.93 -2.79
N HIS A 94 11.83 -3.48 -2.60
CA HIS A 94 11.98 -4.82 -2.05
C HIS A 94 11.38 -4.92 -0.63
N LEU A 95 11.72 -3.99 0.26
CA LEU A 95 11.18 -3.93 1.62
C LEU A 95 9.64 -3.86 1.62
N GLU A 96 9.07 -2.95 0.85
CA GLU A 96 7.62 -2.74 0.74
C GLU A 96 6.90 -4.00 0.23
N ARG A 97 7.45 -4.64 -0.80
CA ARG A 97 6.89 -5.89 -1.32
C ARG A 97 6.98 -7.02 -0.30
N HIS A 98 8.09 -7.13 0.42
CA HIS A 98 8.26 -8.16 1.44
C HIS A 98 7.34 -7.95 2.64
N LEU A 99 7.19 -6.72 3.12
CA LEU A 99 6.26 -6.37 4.19
C LEU A 99 4.81 -6.63 3.79
N ALA A 100 4.41 -6.24 2.58
CA ALA A 100 3.05 -6.51 2.08
C ALA A 100 2.74 -8.02 2.09
N LYS A 101 3.71 -8.84 1.67
CA LYS A 101 3.63 -10.30 1.69
C LYS A 101 3.45 -10.86 3.11
N ILE A 102 4.27 -10.41 4.06
CA ILE A 102 4.25 -10.86 5.46
C ILE A 102 2.94 -10.46 6.15
N MET A 103 2.46 -9.25 5.91
CA MET A 103 1.23 -8.71 6.52
C MET A 103 -0.04 -9.17 5.81
N ASN A 104 0.07 -10.00 4.75
CA ASN A 104 -1.05 -10.38 3.89
C ASN A 104 -1.83 -9.15 3.36
N ALA A 105 -1.11 -8.07 3.07
CA ALA A 105 -1.62 -6.83 2.54
C ALA A 105 -1.40 -6.76 1.02
N GLN A 106 -2.26 -6.01 0.32
CA GLN A 106 -2.07 -5.82 -1.11
C GLN A 106 -0.80 -5.01 -1.43
N ARG A 107 -0.48 -4.04 -0.55
CA ARG A 107 0.64 -3.11 -0.66
C ARG A 107 1.14 -2.73 0.73
N ALA A 108 2.38 -2.29 0.81
CA ALA A 108 2.93 -1.59 1.96
C ALA A 108 3.74 -0.39 1.45
N LEU A 109 3.84 0.66 2.25
CA LEU A 109 4.62 1.87 1.95
C LEU A 109 5.57 2.10 3.12
N ALA A 110 6.86 2.25 2.82
CA ALA A 110 7.87 2.49 3.83
C ALA A 110 8.05 4.00 4.03
N ILE A 111 7.67 4.49 5.21
CA ILE A 111 7.75 5.92 5.58
C ILE A 111 8.82 6.10 6.67
N SER A 112 9.38 7.30 6.76
CA SER A 112 10.50 7.64 7.66
C SER A 112 10.19 7.50 9.15
N SER A 113 8.92 7.59 9.56
CA SER A 113 8.48 7.39 10.94
C SER A 113 7.00 7.04 11.03
N GLY A 114 6.55 6.57 12.19
CA GLY A 114 5.13 6.32 12.46
C GLY A 114 4.27 7.58 12.36
N MET A 115 4.77 8.73 12.87
CA MET A 115 4.06 10.02 12.71
C MET A 115 4.04 10.50 11.26
N GLY A 116 5.10 10.25 10.49
CA GLY A 116 5.10 10.54 9.04
C GLY A 116 4.09 9.66 8.29
N ALA A 117 3.94 8.40 8.67
CA ALA A 117 2.92 7.52 8.11
C ALA A 117 1.51 8.01 8.43
N LEU A 118 1.26 8.41 9.69
CA LEU A 118 -0.02 8.97 10.10
C LEU A 118 -0.33 10.29 9.36
N ASP A 119 0.64 11.20 9.23
CA ASP A 119 0.48 12.44 8.47
C ASP A 119 0.08 12.17 7.01
N VAL A 120 0.78 11.25 6.33
CA VAL A 120 0.45 10.84 4.95
C VAL A 120 -0.96 10.28 4.85
N ILE A 121 -1.40 9.45 5.81
CA ILE A 121 -2.77 8.93 5.85
C ILE A 121 -3.78 10.07 6.02
N THR A 122 -3.53 11.00 6.93
CA THR A 122 -4.46 12.10 7.21
C THR A 122 -4.59 13.10 6.06
N ARG A 123 -3.64 13.16 5.12
CA ARG A 123 -3.76 13.98 3.90
C ARG A 123 -4.83 13.49 2.93
N LEU A 124 -5.39 12.30 3.14
CA LEU A 124 -6.55 11.83 2.38
C LEU A 124 -7.83 12.56 2.78
N LEU A 125 -7.87 13.12 4.00
CA LEU A 125 -9.03 13.79 4.55
C LEU A 125 -9.23 15.17 3.93
N ARG A 126 -10.48 15.58 3.81
CA ARG A 126 -10.92 16.90 3.37
C ARG A 126 -11.67 17.59 4.51
N PRO A 127 -11.75 18.94 4.52
CA PRO A 127 -12.56 19.65 5.50
C PRO A 127 -14.01 19.14 5.49
N GLY A 128 -14.55 18.84 6.67
CA GLY A 128 -15.84 18.19 6.86
C GLY A 128 -15.78 16.67 7.00
N ASP A 129 -14.68 16.01 6.64
CA ASP A 129 -14.51 14.58 6.89
C ASP A 129 -14.36 14.30 8.39
N GLU A 130 -14.82 13.10 8.79
CA GLU A 130 -14.80 12.66 10.18
C GLU A 130 -13.79 11.55 10.43
N VAL A 131 -13.09 11.61 11.57
CA VAL A 131 -12.18 10.59 12.06
C VAL A 131 -12.70 10.05 13.39
N ILE A 132 -12.93 8.75 13.45
CA ILE A 132 -13.25 8.04 14.68
C ILE A 132 -11.97 7.39 15.19
N THR A 133 -11.66 7.61 16.46
CA THR A 133 -10.43 7.10 17.05
C THR A 133 -10.64 6.67 18.50
N GLY A 134 -9.73 5.85 19.02
CA GLY A 134 -9.74 5.46 20.43
C GLY A 134 -9.60 6.67 21.35
N ASP A 135 -10.16 6.59 22.55
CA ASP A 135 -9.96 7.59 23.60
C ASP A 135 -8.59 7.47 24.30
N ASP A 136 -7.95 6.30 24.22
CA ASP A 136 -6.57 6.06 24.66
C ASP A 136 -5.63 5.85 23.45
N LEU A 137 -4.96 6.93 23.01
CA LEU A 137 -4.03 6.92 21.89
C LEU A 137 -2.61 7.28 22.32
N TYR A 138 -1.65 6.89 21.49
CA TYR A 138 -0.33 7.51 21.51
C TYR A 138 -0.44 9.04 21.45
N GLY A 139 0.20 9.74 22.39
CA GLY A 139 0.03 11.18 22.56
C GLY A 139 0.38 12.01 21.31
N GLY A 140 1.31 11.56 20.47
CA GLY A 140 1.59 12.21 19.20
C GLY A 140 0.42 12.16 18.21
N SER A 141 -0.28 11.03 18.16
CA SER A 141 -1.48 10.85 17.33
C SER A 141 -2.61 11.74 17.80
N HIS A 142 -2.88 11.76 19.12
CA HIS A 142 -3.89 12.66 19.70
C HIS A 142 -3.58 14.13 19.37
N ARG A 143 -2.33 14.57 19.53
CA ARG A 143 -1.91 15.95 19.21
C ARG A 143 -2.09 16.30 17.74
N LEU A 144 -1.77 15.39 16.82
CA LEU A 144 -1.98 15.60 15.40
C LEU A 144 -3.48 15.75 15.09
N LEU A 145 -4.32 14.82 15.55
CA LEU A 145 -5.78 14.88 15.31
C LEU A 145 -6.41 16.14 15.92
N THR A 146 -5.98 16.55 17.12
CA THR A 146 -6.40 17.81 17.75
C THR A 146 -6.03 19.02 16.87
N TYR A 147 -4.83 19.02 16.30
CA TYR A 147 -4.38 20.08 15.40
C TYR A 147 -5.22 20.12 14.11
N LEU A 148 -5.50 18.96 13.50
CA LEU A 148 -6.34 18.87 12.31
C LEU A 148 -7.77 19.37 12.59
N ALA A 149 -8.33 19.05 13.75
CA ALA A 149 -9.64 19.52 14.14
C ALA A 149 -9.69 21.04 14.30
N ALA A 150 -8.68 21.62 14.96
CA ALA A 150 -8.63 23.05 15.20
C ALA A 150 -8.29 23.88 13.95
N ASN A 151 -7.56 23.33 12.98
CA ASN A 151 -6.96 24.12 11.90
C ASN A 151 -7.34 23.68 10.47
N GLN A 152 -7.85 22.46 10.27
CA GLN A 152 -8.11 21.90 8.94
C GLN A 152 -9.56 21.48 8.74
N GLY A 153 -10.45 21.78 9.69
CA GLY A 153 -11.88 21.49 9.58
C GLY A 153 -12.20 20.00 9.60
N ILE A 154 -11.33 19.16 10.18
CA ILE A 154 -11.58 17.72 10.36
C ILE A 154 -12.38 17.51 11.64
N ILE A 155 -13.42 16.70 11.59
CA ILE A 155 -14.21 16.37 12.78
C ILE A 155 -13.58 15.13 13.42
N VAL A 156 -13.25 15.16 14.71
CA VAL A 156 -12.59 14.03 15.39
C VAL A 156 -13.42 13.59 16.57
N HIS A 157 -13.82 12.32 16.56
CA HIS A 157 -14.54 11.65 17.65
C HIS A 157 -13.61 10.69 18.37
N HIS A 158 -13.36 10.96 19.66
CA HIS A 158 -12.66 10.03 20.53
C HIS A 158 -13.71 9.17 21.25
N VAL A 159 -13.63 7.85 21.06
CA VAL A 159 -14.59 6.88 21.59
C VAL A 159 -13.88 5.72 22.27
N ASP A 160 -14.49 5.16 23.30
CA ASP A 160 -14.06 3.88 23.87
C ASP A 160 -14.30 2.77 22.84
N THR A 161 -13.20 2.31 22.22
CA THR A 161 -13.23 1.25 21.20
C THR A 161 -13.22 -0.16 21.80
N THR A 162 -13.19 -0.30 23.13
CA THR A 162 -13.29 -1.60 23.82
C THR A 162 -14.75 -2.06 23.98
N THR A 163 -15.70 -1.12 23.85
CA THR A 163 -17.13 -1.37 23.96
C THR A 163 -17.79 -1.26 22.59
N VAL A 164 -18.45 -2.32 22.10
CA VAL A 164 -19.13 -2.33 20.78
C VAL A 164 -20.33 -1.37 20.74
N ASP A 165 -20.97 -1.13 21.88
CA ASP A 165 -22.14 -0.26 22.03
C ASP A 165 -21.80 1.23 22.15
N SER A 166 -20.53 1.64 22.00
CA SER A 166 -20.16 3.05 21.94
C SER A 166 -20.75 3.67 20.65
N ARG A 167 -22.01 4.10 20.75
CA ARG A 167 -22.74 4.72 19.65
C ARG A 167 -22.05 6.04 19.30
N LEU A 168 -21.68 6.17 18.03
CA LEU A 168 -21.28 7.45 17.47
C LEU A 168 -22.41 8.47 17.70
N PRO A 169 -22.09 9.73 18.02
CA PRO A 169 -23.09 10.79 18.02
C PRO A 169 -23.77 10.83 16.63
N PRO A 170 -25.08 11.13 16.56
CA PRO A 170 -25.79 11.17 15.29
C PRO A 170 -25.13 12.18 14.34
N ILE A 171 -24.83 11.74 13.13
CA ILE A 171 -24.29 12.56 12.04
C ILE A 171 -25.36 13.61 11.68
N LEU A 172 -25.01 14.90 11.77
CA LEU A 172 -25.90 16.05 11.49
C LEU A 172 -26.04 16.32 9.98
#